data_AF-A0A7X9AB93-F1
#
_entry.id   AF-A0A7X9AB93-F1
#
_cell.length_a   1.000
_cell.length_b   1.000
_cell.length_c   1.000
_cell.angle_alpha   90.00
_cell.angle_beta   90.00
_cell.angle_gamma   90.00
#
_symmetry.space_group_name_H-M   'P 1'
#
loop_
_entity.id
_entity.type
_entity.pdbx_description
1 polymer ?
#
loop_
_entity_poly.entity_id
_entity_poly.type
_entity_poly.pdbx_seq_one_letter_code
_entity_poly.pdbx_strand_id
1 'polypeptide(L)'
;MSGMGINRGAVPVKPGWQLTFQDEFDRPQLNDMYWYPAYRSGRKEYFKRQGVPSRWHDHNAHYVIEDSLLKLRISEELPFRPQKSVPCVSCITTSDHRFGKDTSEYQILEKFSQKYGWFEIRARCPRGSGLMSAFWLHHCDPTRQEYTPEG
;
A
#
# COMPACT_ATOMS: atom_id res chain seq x y z
N MET A 1 -4.42 -23.16 33.68
CA MET A 1 -4.94 -22.62 32.41
C MET A 1 -3.75 -22.36 31.51
N SER A 2 -3.57 -23.21 30.49
CA SER A 2 -2.45 -23.19 29.56
C SER A 2 -2.47 -21.92 28.70
N GLY A 3 -1.36 -21.19 28.67
CA GLY A 3 -1.19 -20.07 27.75
C GLY A 3 -1.29 -20.56 26.31
N MET A 4 -2.21 -19.95 25.55
CA MET A 4 -2.21 -20.09 24.09
C MET A 4 -0.92 -19.45 23.58
N GLY A 5 0.05 -20.30 23.24
CA GLY A 5 1.24 -19.87 22.52
C GLY A 5 0.81 -19.30 21.17
N ILE A 6 1.28 -18.09 20.87
CA ILE A 6 1.16 -17.49 19.54
C ILE A 6 1.83 -18.47 18.56
N ASN A 7 1.04 -19.11 17.72
CA ASN A 7 1.52 -20.01 16.68
C ASN A 7 2.19 -19.16 15.61
N ARG A 8 3.46 -18.80 15.83
CA ARG A 8 4.29 -18.12 14.83
C ARG A 8 4.42 -19.10 13.66
N GLY A 9 3.76 -18.80 12.55
CA GLY A 9 3.88 -19.59 11.33
C GLY A 9 5.34 -19.81 10.99
N ALA A 10 5.69 -21.01 10.51
CA ALA A 10 7.05 -21.28 10.07
C ALA A 10 7.42 -20.29 8.96
N VAL A 11 8.63 -19.71 9.04
CA VAL A 11 9.17 -18.85 7.98
C VAL A 11 9.10 -19.62 6.67
N PRO A 12 8.50 -19.06 5.60
CA PRO A 12 8.41 -19.74 4.31
C PRO A 12 9.81 -20.12 3.81
N VAL A 13 10.03 -21.42 3.57
CA VAL A 13 11.26 -21.93 2.96
C VAL A 13 10.97 -22.33 1.52
N LYS A 14 11.69 -21.72 0.58
CA LYS A 14 11.62 -22.05 -0.84
C LYS A 14 13.01 -22.53 -1.31
N PRO A 15 13.19 -23.83 -1.64
CA PRO A 15 14.50 -24.34 -2.04
C PRO A 15 15.10 -23.57 -3.22
N GLY A 16 16.39 -23.21 -3.11
CA GLY A 16 17.09 -22.41 -4.12
C GLY A 16 16.81 -20.91 -4.07
N TRP A 17 15.97 -20.44 -3.14
CA TRP A 17 15.66 -19.03 -2.93
C TRP A 17 16.06 -18.59 -1.53
N GLN A 18 16.53 -17.35 -1.41
CA GLN A 18 16.77 -16.68 -0.14
C GLN A 18 15.62 -15.71 0.14
N LEU A 19 15.05 -15.77 1.34
CA LEU A 19 14.05 -14.81 1.76
C LEU A 19 14.71 -13.45 2.05
N THR A 20 14.26 -12.40 1.35
CA THR A 20 14.79 -11.03 1.50
C THR A 20 13.81 -10.07 2.20
N PHE A 21 12.52 -10.37 2.16
CA PHE A 21 11.46 -9.57 2.79
C PHE A 21 10.23 -10.42 3.07
N GLN A 22 9.59 -10.18 4.21
CA GLN A 22 8.27 -10.73 4.55
C GLN A 22 7.57 -9.85 5.58
N ASP A 23 6.24 -9.93 5.61
CA ASP A 23 5.43 -9.46 6.72
C ASP A 23 4.25 -10.42 6.92
N GLU A 24 4.24 -11.13 8.05
CA GLU A 24 3.16 -12.05 8.44
C GLU A 24 2.02 -11.33 9.15
N PHE A 25 2.14 -10.01 9.37
CA PHE A 25 1.13 -9.18 10.06
C PHE A 25 0.74 -9.71 11.45
N ASP A 26 1.68 -10.32 12.17
CA ASP A 26 1.47 -10.86 13.53
C ASP A 26 1.32 -9.78 14.60
N ARG A 27 1.65 -8.53 14.28
CA ARG A 27 1.53 -7.40 15.21
C ARG A 27 0.16 -6.73 15.04
N PRO A 28 -0.48 -6.27 16.13
CA PRO A 28 -1.75 -5.55 16.04
C PRO A 28 -1.63 -4.14 15.42
N GLN A 29 -0.44 -3.73 14.98
CA GLN A 29 -0.19 -2.50 14.24
C GLN A 29 0.65 -2.78 13.00
N LEU A 30 0.45 -1.98 11.96
CA LEU A 30 1.24 -2.04 10.75
C LEU A 30 2.71 -1.72 11.06
N ASN A 31 3.65 -2.50 10.51
CA ASN A 31 5.06 -2.23 10.67
C ASN A 31 5.45 -0.97 9.89
N ASP A 32 5.69 0.13 10.60
CA ASP A 32 6.07 1.42 10.03
C ASP A 32 7.48 1.41 9.41
N MET A 33 8.32 0.40 9.70
CA MET A 33 9.58 0.21 9.00
C MET A 33 9.37 -0.37 7.60
N TYR A 34 8.25 -1.02 7.31
CA TYR A 34 7.98 -1.69 6.03
C TYR A 34 6.95 -0.98 5.17
N TRP A 35 5.94 -0.37 5.78
CA TRP A 35 4.76 0.09 5.04
C TRP A 35 4.40 1.56 5.31
N TYR A 36 3.96 2.25 4.26
CA TYR A 36 3.20 3.49 4.35
C TYR A 36 1.71 3.18 4.19
N PRO A 37 0.83 3.60 5.12
CA PRO A 37 -0.61 3.36 5.05
C PRO A 37 -1.32 4.42 4.19
N ALA A 38 -0.85 4.63 2.95
CA ALA A 38 -1.47 5.56 2.03
C ALA A 38 -1.28 5.14 0.56
N TYR A 39 -2.28 5.46 -0.28
CA TYR A 39 -2.20 5.27 -1.73
C TYR A 39 -1.57 6.50 -2.40
N ARG A 40 -0.32 6.36 -2.88
CA ARG A 40 0.40 7.37 -3.69
C ARG A 40 0.27 8.80 -3.12
N SER A 41 0.62 8.99 -1.85
CA SER A 41 0.45 10.30 -1.20
C SER A 41 1.29 11.39 -1.89
N GLY A 42 2.48 11.03 -2.41
CA GLY A 42 3.29 11.91 -3.25
C GLY A 42 2.61 12.34 -4.55
N ARG A 43 1.84 11.46 -5.21
CA ARG A 43 1.13 11.79 -6.46
C ARG A 43 0.04 12.83 -6.24
N LYS A 44 -0.68 12.76 -5.11
CA LYS A 44 -1.68 13.77 -4.77
C LYS A 44 -1.05 15.17 -4.69
N GLU A 45 0.13 15.26 -4.09
CA GLU A 45 0.88 16.50 -4.01
C GLU A 45 1.42 16.95 -5.39
N TYR A 46 1.90 16.02 -6.22
CA TYR A 46 2.30 16.29 -7.60
C TYR A 46 1.15 16.91 -8.42
N PHE A 47 -0.03 16.29 -8.42
CA PHE A 47 -1.20 16.78 -9.12
C PHE A 47 -1.65 18.16 -8.62
N LYS A 48 -1.64 18.37 -7.31
CA LYS A 48 -1.95 19.68 -6.72
C LYS A 48 -1.03 20.78 -7.27
N ARG A 49 0.26 20.51 -7.45
CA ARG A 49 1.24 21.49 -8.01
C ARG A 49 1.03 21.77 -9.47
N GLN A 50 0.55 20.78 -10.22
CA GLN A 50 0.20 20.90 -11.63
C GLN A 50 -1.21 21.47 -11.84
N GLY A 51 -1.94 21.81 -10.78
CA GLY A 51 -3.34 22.26 -10.86
C GLY A 51 -4.32 21.17 -11.32
N VAL A 52 -3.92 19.90 -11.25
CA VAL A 52 -4.73 18.74 -11.62
C VAL A 52 -5.43 18.20 -10.36
N PRO A 53 -6.75 17.89 -10.40
CA PRO A 53 -7.42 17.30 -9.26
C PRO A 53 -6.97 15.85 -9.04
N SER A 54 -6.80 15.47 -7.77
CA SER A 54 -6.61 14.06 -7.39
C SER A 54 -7.91 13.27 -7.62
N ARG A 55 -7.77 12.03 -8.11
CA ARG A 55 -8.87 11.06 -8.19
C ARG A 55 -9.43 10.69 -6.81
N TRP A 56 -8.59 10.72 -5.78
CA TRP A 56 -8.92 10.27 -4.42
C TRP A 56 -9.01 11.46 -3.47
N HIS A 57 -10.10 11.51 -2.70
CA HIS A 57 -10.27 12.50 -1.62
C HIS A 57 -9.37 12.16 -0.44
N ASP A 58 -9.66 11.03 0.20
CA ASP A 58 -8.81 10.42 1.20
C ASP A 58 -7.91 9.37 0.53
N HIS A 59 -6.62 9.45 0.82
CA HIS A 59 -5.63 8.48 0.36
C HIS A 59 -5.06 7.66 1.50
N ASN A 60 -5.48 7.91 2.75
CA ASN A 60 -5.04 7.11 3.88
C ASN A 60 -5.77 5.77 3.86
N ALA A 61 -5.05 4.72 4.23
CA ALA A 61 -5.64 3.39 4.31
C ALA A 61 -6.57 3.29 5.52
N HIS A 62 -7.77 2.76 5.29
CA HIS A 62 -8.57 2.20 6.36
C HIS A 62 -8.29 0.69 6.44
N TYR A 63 -7.80 0.23 7.59
CA TYR A 63 -7.40 -1.16 7.79
C TYR A 63 -7.52 -1.59 9.25
N VAL A 64 -7.50 -2.91 9.46
CA VAL A 64 -7.23 -3.52 10.76
C VAL A 64 -6.25 -4.67 10.56
N ILE A 65 -5.50 -5.00 11.61
CA ILE A 65 -4.76 -6.26 11.69
C ILE A 65 -5.37 -7.07 12.83
N GLU A 66 -5.94 -8.23 12.50
CA GLU A 66 -6.56 -9.15 13.46
C GLU A 66 -6.34 -10.58 12.97
N ASP A 67 -6.05 -11.50 13.90
CA ASP A 67 -5.75 -12.90 13.61
C ASP A 67 -4.60 -13.12 12.60
N SER A 68 -3.51 -12.35 12.73
CA SER A 68 -2.37 -12.35 11.80
C SER A 68 -2.76 -12.09 10.34
N LEU A 69 -3.82 -11.29 10.12
CA LEU A 69 -4.28 -10.89 8.79
C LEU A 69 -4.39 -9.38 8.71
N LEU A 70 -3.69 -8.80 7.73
CA LEU A 70 -4.01 -7.45 7.27
C LEU A 70 -5.34 -7.46 6.52
N LYS A 71 -6.29 -6.66 7.00
CA LYS A 71 -7.60 -6.47 6.37
C LYS A 71 -7.71 -5.01 5.95
N LEU A 72 -7.44 -4.74 4.67
CA LEU A 72 -7.80 -3.46 4.04
C LEU A 72 -9.33 -3.38 3.94
N ARG A 73 -9.91 -2.27 4.40
CA ARG A 73 -11.35 -2.10 4.54
C ARG A 73 -11.84 -0.86 3.81
N ILE A 74 -13.06 -0.94 3.32
CA ILE A 74 -13.89 0.19 2.90
C ILE A 74 -15.21 0.02 3.65
N SER A 75 -15.49 0.90 4.61
CA SER A 75 -16.76 1.02 5.33
C SER A 75 -17.67 2.07 4.69
N GLU A 76 -18.82 2.33 5.31
CA GLU A 76 -19.71 3.39 4.87
C GLU A 76 -19.07 4.78 5.00
N GLU A 77 -18.27 4.98 6.05
CA GLU A 77 -17.64 6.26 6.41
C GLU A 77 -16.19 6.37 5.95
N LEU A 78 -15.45 5.24 5.88
CA LEU A 78 -14.00 5.23 5.64
C LEU A 78 -13.59 4.33 4.48
N PRO A 79 -12.58 4.70 3.67
CA PRO A 79 -11.97 6.02 3.59
C PRO A 79 -13.01 7.10 3.24
N PHE A 80 -12.77 8.32 3.71
CA PHE A 80 -13.75 9.39 3.55
C PHE A 80 -14.03 9.66 2.06
N ARG A 81 -15.31 9.72 1.74
CA ARG A 81 -15.84 10.09 0.42
C ARG A 81 -17.14 10.88 0.60
N PRO A 82 -17.35 11.99 -0.13
CA PRO A 82 -18.53 12.82 0.06
C PRO A 82 -19.82 12.11 -0.36
N GLN A 83 -19.73 11.15 -1.29
CA GLN A 83 -20.84 10.33 -1.75
C GLN A 83 -20.35 8.91 -2.05
N LYS A 84 -21.21 7.89 -1.93
CA LYS A 84 -20.84 6.49 -2.16
C LYS A 84 -20.35 6.20 -3.59
N SER A 85 -20.78 7.01 -4.57
CA SER A 85 -20.35 6.92 -5.98
C SER A 85 -18.92 7.42 -6.20
N VAL A 86 -18.36 8.18 -5.28
CA VAL A 86 -16.99 8.70 -5.40
C VAL A 86 -15.99 7.58 -5.09
N PRO A 87 -15.03 7.31 -6.00
CA PRO A 87 -14.03 6.28 -5.78
C PRO A 87 -13.25 6.49 -4.48
N CYS A 88 -12.97 5.41 -3.75
CA CYS A 88 -12.07 5.39 -2.60
C CYS A 88 -11.12 4.19 -2.66
N VAL A 89 -10.06 4.23 -1.86
CA VAL A 89 -9.03 3.19 -1.82
C VAL A 89 -8.42 3.08 -0.43
N SER A 90 -8.22 1.84 0.03
CA SER A 90 -7.37 1.52 1.17
C SER A 90 -6.17 0.75 0.66
N CYS A 91 -4.95 1.27 0.89
CA CYS A 91 -3.72 0.71 0.34
C CYS A 91 -2.53 0.92 1.28
N ILE A 92 -1.66 -0.08 1.35
CA ILE A 92 -0.32 0.05 1.91
C ILE A 92 0.73 -0.06 0.80
N THR A 93 1.84 0.64 0.94
CA THR A 93 2.96 0.62 -0.02
C THR A 93 4.30 0.55 0.69
N THR A 94 5.31 -0.08 0.08
CA THR A 94 6.69 -0.13 0.60
C THR A 94 7.54 1.07 0.19
N SER A 95 7.00 1.96 -0.65
CA SER A 95 7.67 3.17 -1.08
C SER A 95 6.65 4.29 -1.33
N ASP A 96 7.03 5.51 -0.98
CA ASP A 96 6.33 6.74 -1.32
C ASP A 96 7.34 7.79 -1.77
N HIS A 97 6.89 8.99 -2.08
CA HIS A 97 7.77 10.10 -2.44
C HIS A 97 7.19 11.44 -1.99
N ARG A 98 8.07 12.45 -1.90
CA ARG A 98 7.71 13.84 -1.62
C ARG A 98 8.29 14.71 -2.72
N PHE A 99 7.54 15.69 -3.18
CA PHE A 99 8.03 16.71 -4.09
C PHE A 99 8.45 17.97 -3.30
N GLY A 100 9.45 18.70 -3.82
CA GLY A 100 10.07 19.89 -3.21
C GLY A 100 9.22 21.15 -3.27
N LYS A 101 9.67 22.23 -3.91
CA LYS A 101 8.80 23.39 -4.22
C LYS A 101 7.97 23.17 -5.49
N ASP A 102 8.59 22.58 -6.50
CA ASP A 102 7.99 22.22 -7.78
C ASP A 102 8.11 20.71 -8.03
N THR A 103 7.96 20.25 -9.27
CA THR A 103 8.04 18.82 -9.62
C THR A 103 9.42 18.38 -10.09
N SER A 104 10.40 19.28 -10.17
CA SER A 104 11.79 18.96 -10.53
C SER A 104 12.58 18.39 -9.35
N GLU A 105 12.18 18.74 -8.14
CA GLU A 105 12.78 18.25 -6.89
C GLU A 105 11.89 17.18 -6.26
N TYR A 106 12.45 16.01 -5.96
CA TYR A 106 11.75 14.97 -5.24
C TYR A 106 12.67 14.13 -4.36
N GLN A 107 12.08 13.58 -3.29
CA GLN A 107 12.71 12.62 -2.40
C GLN A 107 11.95 11.29 -2.49
N ILE A 108 12.68 10.21 -2.75
CA ILE A 108 12.15 8.85 -2.65
C ILE A 108 12.20 8.44 -1.18
N LEU A 109 11.06 7.99 -0.66
CA LEU A 109 10.93 7.44 0.68
C LEU A 109 10.78 5.93 0.55
N GLU A 110 11.91 5.23 0.47
CA GLU A 110 11.98 3.78 0.29
C GLU A 110 12.06 3.06 1.64
N LYS A 111 11.17 2.08 1.85
CA LYS A 111 11.27 1.11 2.94
C LYS A 111 11.70 -0.26 2.43
N PHE A 112 11.16 -0.67 1.27
CA PHE A 112 11.60 -1.85 0.55
C PHE A 112 11.37 -1.70 -0.95
N SER A 113 12.39 -2.02 -1.75
CA SER A 113 12.30 -2.22 -3.18
C SER A 113 13.22 -3.36 -3.59
N GLN A 114 12.90 -4.01 -4.71
CA GLN A 114 13.73 -5.09 -5.23
C GLN A 114 13.65 -5.16 -6.74
N LYS A 115 14.81 -5.34 -7.38
CA LYS A 115 14.93 -5.65 -8.80
C LYS A 115 15.08 -7.16 -8.97
N TYR A 116 14.15 -7.77 -9.70
CA TYR A 116 14.00 -9.23 -9.85
C TYR A 116 13.62 -9.93 -8.55
N GLY A 117 13.26 -11.21 -8.64
CA GLY A 117 12.91 -12.03 -7.48
C GLY A 117 11.58 -12.75 -7.65
N TRP A 118 11.18 -13.43 -6.58
CA TRP A 118 9.88 -14.08 -6.45
C TRP A 118 9.04 -13.29 -5.46
N PHE A 119 7.88 -12.80 -5.90
CA PHE A 119 6.95 -12.04 -5.07
C PHE A 119 5.67 -12.86 -4.91
N GLU A 120 5.24 -13.05 -3.66
CA GLU A 120 4.09 -13.88 -3.35
C GLU A 120 3.27 -13.26 -2.22
N ILE A 121 1.95 -13.41 -2.30
CA ILE A 121 1.03 -13.09 -1.21
C ILE A 121 0.01 -14.22 -1.07
N ARG A 122 -0.47 -14.42 0.15
CA ARG A 122 -1.66 -15.22 0.43
C ARG A 122 -2.80 -14.30 0.80
N ALA A 123 -3.83 -14.25 -0.04
CA ALA A 123 -4.94 -13.30 0.13
C ALA A 123 -6.32 -13.92 -0.09
N ARG A 124 -7.34 -13.28 0.49
CA ARG A 124 -8.76 -13.51 0.19
C ARG A 124 -9.37 -12.20 -0.27
N CYS A 125 -9.83 -12.16 -1.52
CA CYS A 125 -10.49 -10.97 -2.07
C CYS A 125 -11.92 -10.81 -1.48
N PRO A 126 -12.38 -9.58 -1.26
CA PRO A 126 -13.76 -9.32 -0.87
C PRO A 126 -14.71 -9.67 -2.03
N ARG A 127 -15.96 -9.98 -1.69
CA ARG A 127 -17.03 -10.22 -2.67
C ARG A 127 -17.96 -9.02 -2.69
N GLY A 128 -18.41 -8.61 -3.87
CA GLY A 128 -19.34 -7.50 -4.07
C GLY A 128 -19.13 -6.82 -5.41
N SER A 129 -20.16 -6.09 -5.88
CA SER A 129 -20.05 -5.29 -7.10
C SER A 129 -19.25 -4.01 -6.86
N GLY A 130 -18.49 -3.57 -7.85
CA GLY A 130 -17.69 -2.34 -7.79
C GLY A 130 -16.39 -2.43 -6.98
N LEU A 131 -16.03 -3.62 -6.47
CA LEU A 131 -14.79 -3.84 -5.74
C LEU A 131 -13.68 -4.36 -6.67
N MET A 132 -12.49 -3.78 -6.52
CA MET A 132 -11.28 -4.24 -7.20
C MET A 132 -10.13 -4.35 -6.19
N SER A 133 -9.60 -5.55 -6.02
CA SER A 133 -8.40 -5.80 -5.21
C SER A 133 -7.17 -5.93 -6.10
N ALA A 134 -6.06 -5.38 -5.65
CA ALA A 134 -4.82 -5.38 -6.42
C ALA A 134 -3.62 -5.71 -5.52
N PHE A 135 -2.77 -6.59 -6.02
CA PHE A 135 -1.37 -6.72 -5.62
C PHE A 135 -0.54 -6.41 -6.87
N TRP A 136 0.22 -5.32 -6.80
CA TRP A 136 0.87 -4.74 -7.96
C TRP A 136 2.19 -4.12 -7.52
N LEU A 137 3.15 -4.11 -8.43
CA LEU A 137 4.48 -3.55 -8.19
C LEU A 137 4.65 -2.29 -9.04
N HIS A 138 5.51 -1.40 -8.57
CA HIS A 138 5.73 -0.13 -9.22
C HIS A 138 7.17 0.34 -9.11
N HIS A 139 7.61 1.16 -10.06
CA HIS A 139 8.96 1.74 -10.01
C HIS A 139 9.05 2.76 -8.85
N CYS A 140 10.14 2.76 -8.09
CA CYS A 140 10.29 3.69 -6.94
C CYS A 140 10.51 5.14 -7.38
N ASP A 141 11.19 5.36 -8.51
CA ASP A 141 11.36 6.69 -9.12
C ASP A 141 10.00 7.29 -9.55
N PRO A 142 9.51 8.36 -8.90
CA PRO A 142 8.21 8.97 -9.20
C PRO A 142 8.08 9.50 -10.63
N THR A 143 9.19 9.84 -11.28
CA THR A 143 9.17 10.32 -12.67
C THR A 143 8.82 9.22 -13.67
N ARG A 144 8.93 7.96 -13.26
CA ARG A 144 8.57 6.77 -14.07
C ARG A 144 7.26 6.13 -13.65
N GLN A 145 6.57 6.73 -12.67
CA GLN A 145 5.35 6.18 -12.09
C GLN A 145 4.09 6.65 -12.81
N GLU A 146 4.15 7.81 -13.43
CA GLU A 146 2.98 8.51 -13.92
C GLU A 146 3.03 8.64 -15.44
N TYR A 147 1.85 8.60 -16.05
CA TYR A 147 1.66 9.16 -17.38
C TYR A 147 2.06 10.63 -17.31
N THR A 148 2.98 11.04 -18.17
CA THR A 148 3.24 12.45 -18.37
C THR A 148 1.97 13.08 -18.98
N PRO A 149 1.70 14.38 -18.79
CA PRO A 149 0.61 15.05 -19.50
C PRO A 149 0.66 14.82 -21.03
N GLU A 150 1.84 14.49 -21.57
CA GLU A 150 2.10 14.22 -22.99
C GLU A 150 1.88 12.76 -23.43
N GLY A 151 1.72 11.81 -22.50
CA GLY A 151 1.76 10.36 -22.79
C GLY A 151 2.97 9.69 -22.17
#